data_AF-A0A535SMG9-F1
#
_entry.id   AF-A0A535SMG9-F1
#
_cell.length_a   1.000
_cell.length_b   1.000
_cell.length_c   1.000
_cell.angle_alpha   90.00
_cell.angle_beta   90.00
_cell.angle_gamma   90.00
#
_symmetry.space_group_name_H-M   'P 1'
#
loop_
_entity.id
_entity.type
_entity.pdbx_description
1 polymer ?
#
loop_
_entity_poly.entity_id
_entity_poly.type
_entity_poly.pdbx_seq_one_letter_code
_entity_poly.pdbx_strand_id
1 'polypeptide(L)' 'YDPKRTTPPTFSGKRIARSWYRAGNGQVIHADVNGSYNIGRKVAPTAFGLGVAGAAVRPRRLAV' A
#
# COMPACT_ATOMS: atom_id res chain seq x y z
N TYR A 1 -8.83 -9.44 9.42
CA TYR A 1 -8.49 -10.74 8.81
C TYR A 1 -9.77 -11.53 8.79
N ASP A 2 -10.20 -11.99 7.62
CA ASP A 2 -11.39 -12.83 7.50
C ASP A 2 -10.92 -14.29 7.43
N PRO A 3 -11.08 -15.06 8.52
CA PRO A 3 -10.66 -16.46 8.56
C PRO A 3 -11.47 -17.34 7.60
N LYS A 4 -12.63 -16.87 7.11
CA LYS A 4 -13.50 -17.63 6.19
C LYS A 4 -13.14 -17.40 4.72
N ARG A 5 -12.12 -16.60 4.43
CA ARG A 5 -11.76 -16.25 3.06
C ARG A 5 -11.08 -17.41 2.34
N THR A 6 -11.75 -17.93 1.31
CA THR A 6 -11.24 -19.00 0.42
C THR A 6 -10.41 -18.49 -0.75
N THR A 7 -10.57 -17.21 -1.14
CA THR A 7 -9.83 -16.64 -2.27
C THR A 7 -8.52 -16.00 -1.85
N PRO A 8 -7.41 -16.22 -2.58
CA PRO A 8 -6.14 -15.57 -2.29
C PRO A 8 -6.25 -14.04 -2.50
N PRO A 9 -5.52 -13.21 -1.73
CA PRO A 9 -5.46 -11.77 -1.98
C PRO A 9 -4.92 -11.46 -3.38
N THR A 10 -5.70 -10.72 -4.16
CA THR A 10 -5.25 -10.19 -5.45
C THR A 10 -4.49 -8.91 -5.20
N PHE A 11 -3.21 -8.90 -5.58
CA PHE A 11 -2.38 -7.71 -5.54
C PHE A 11 -2.31 -7.09 -6.94
N SER A 12 -2.35 -5.76 -7.01
CA SER A 12 -2.24 -5.03 -8.27
C SER A 12 -0.79 -4.97 -8.80
N GLY A 13 0.12 -5.80 -8.34
CA GLY A 13 1.54 -5.74 -8.66
C GLY A 13 2.33 -6.88 -8.01
N LYS A 14 3.65 -6.79 -8.04
CA LYS A 14 4.55 -7.85 -7.54
C LYS A 14 5.78 -7.29 -6.82
N ARG A 15 6.21 -7.98 -5.77
CA ARG A 15 7.52 -7.72 -5.14
C ARG A 15 8.62 -8.20 -6.09
N ILE A 16 9.60 -7.34 -6.34
CA ILE A 16 10.68 -7.63 -7.30
C ILE A 16 12.03 -7.87 -6.62
N ALA A 17 12.24 -7.32 -5.43
CA ALA A 17 13.46 -7.49 -4.63
C ALA A 17 13.19 -7.13 -3.16
N ARG A 18 14.20 -7.25 -2.29
CA ARG A 18 14.15 -6.63 -0.95
C ARG A 18 13.85 -5.15 -1.10
N SER A 19 12.97 -4.62 -0.25
CA SER A 19 12.53 -3.22 -0.27
C SER A 19 11.75 -2.77 -1.50
N TRP A 20 11.64 -3.54 -2.60
CA TRP A 20 11.06 -3.04 -3.86
C TRP A 20 9.81 -3.80 -4.30
N TYR A 21 8.77 -3.05 -4.61
CA TYR A 21 7.51 -3.52 -5.18
C TYR A 21 7.20 -2.77 -6.47
N ARG A 22 6.86 -3.51 -7.53
CA ARG A 22 6.39 -2.96 -8.81
C ARG A 22 4.87 -3.00 -8.85
N ALA A 23 4.24 -1.83 -8.84
CA ALA A 23 2.81 -1.68 -9.00
C ALA A 23 2.37 -1.96 -10.45
N GLY A 24 1.08 -2.18 -10.66
CA GLY A 24 0.51 -2.58 -11.96
C GLY A 24 0.65 -1.53 -13.04
N ASN A 25 0.77 -0.26 -12.65
CA ASN A 25 1.10 0.86 -13.54
C ASN A 25 2.62 0.98 -13.82
N GLY A 26 3.43 0.03 -13.36
CA GLY A 26 4.88 0.00 -13.55
C GLY A 26 5.70 0.78 -12.52
N GLN A 27 5.08 1.57 -11.64
CA GLN A 27 5.79 2.34 -10.62
C GLN A 27 6.52 1.42 -9.62
N VAL A 28 7.77 1.76 -9.30
CA VAL A 28 8.55 1.09 -8.25
C VAL A 28 8.42 1.87 -6.96
N ILE A 29 7.90 1.21 -5.92
CA ILE A 29 7.67 1.77 -4.59
C ILE A 29 8.32 0.90 -3.52
N HIS A 30 8.55 1.47 -2.34
CA HIS A 30 9.09 0.70 -1.23
C HIS A 30 8.05 -0.33 -0.75
N ALA A 31 8.46 -1.60 -0.63
CA ALA A 31 7.54 -2.70 -0.32
C ALA A 31 6.85 -2.52 1.04
N ASP A 32 7.58 -2.04 2.05
CA ASP A 32 7.02 -1.82 3.39
C ASP A 32 6.03 -0.65 3.39
N VAL A 33 6.32 0.41 2.64
CA VAL A 33 5.41 1.55 2.46
C VAL A 33 4.11 1.07 1.80
N ASN A 34 4.19 0.29 0.73
CA ASN A 34 3.03 -0.34 0.11
C ASN A 34 2.24 -1.22 1.10
N GLY A 35 2.94 -1.98 1.94
CA GLY A 35 2.35 -2.78 3.02
C GLY A 35 1.55 -1.92 4.00
N SER A 36 2.15 -0.88 4.56
CA SER A 36 1.51 0.04 5.50
C SER A 36 0.27 0.72 4.91
N TYR A 37 0.35 1.22 3.67
CA TYR A 37 -0.82 1.81 3.00
C TYR A 37 -1.95 0.80 2.78
N ASN A 38 -1.63 -0.45 2.42
CA ASN A 38 -2.64 -1.51 2.25
C ASN A 38 -3.31 -1.91 3.58
N ILE A 39 -2.56 -1.94 4.68
CA ILE A 39 -3.13 -2.16 6.01
C ILE A 39 -4.06 -0.99 6.36
N GLY A 40 -3.58 0.24 6.23
CA GLY A 40 -4.35 1.45 6.49
C GLY A 40 -5.68 1.47 5.76
N ARG A 41 -5.70 1.18 4.45
CA ARG A 41 -6.94 1.09 3.66
C ARG A 41 -7.90 0.00 4.14
N LYS A 42 -7.41 -1.11 4.70
CA LYS A 42 -8.26 -2.20 5.21
C LYS A 42 -8.92 -1.85 6.54
N VAL A 43 -8.18 -1.21 7.45
CA VAL A 43 -8.68 -0.88 8.79
C VAL A 43 -9.45 0.44 8.82
N ALA A 44 -9.07 1.39 7.97
CA ALA A 44 -9.68 2.71 7.86
C ALA A 44 -9.84 3.05 6.36
N PRO A 45 -10.93 2.61 5.71
CA PRO A 45 -11.16 2.84 4.28
C PRO A 45 -11.15 4.31 3.87
N THR A 46 -11.52 5.22 4.79
CA THR A 46 -11.53 6.67 4.59
C THR A 46 -10.20 7.36 4.97
N ALA A 47 -9.16 6.61 5.36
CA ALA A 47 -7.89 7.15 5.86
C ALA A 47 -7.18 8.12 4.91
N PHE A 48 -7.44 7.99 3.61
CA PHE A 48 -6.84 8.83 2.57
C PHE A 48 -7.90 9.58 1.75
N GLY A 49 -9.11 9.75 2.31
CA GLY A 49 -10.25 10.43 1.69
C GLY A 49 -10.99 11.36 2.66
N LEU A 50 -12.29 11.56 2.43
CA LEU A 50 -13.15 12.39 3.29
C LEU A 50 -13.35 11.71 4.66
N GLY A 51 -12.73 12.27 5.70
CA GLY A 51 -12.82 11.76 7.08
C GLY A 51 -11.53 11.89 7.89
N VAL A 52 -10.38 12.12 7.24
CA VAL A 52 -9.11 12.43 7.91
C VAL A 52 -8.67 13.82 7.49
N ALA A 53 -8.38 14.70 8.45
CA ALA A 53 -7.98 16.09 8.20
C ALA A 53 -6.69 16.19 7.36
N GLY A 54 -5.79 15.22 7.52
CA GLY A 54 -4.59 15.10 6.69
C GLY A 54 -3.68 13.97 7.16
N ALA A 55 -2.78 13.53 6.28
CA ALA A 55 -1.68 12.65 6.68
C ALA A 55 -0.53 13.52 7.20
N ALA A 56 -0.05 13.26 8.43
CA ALA A 56 1.05 14.01 9.04
C ALA A 56 2.34 13.92 8.21
N VAL A 57 2.62 12.76 7.60
CA VAL A 57 3.76 12.54 6.73
C VAL A 57 3.31 11.76 5.50
N ARG A 58 3.85 12.14 4.33
CA ARG A 58 3.69 11.41 3.07
C ARG A 58 5.08 11.05 2.53
N PRO A 59 5.51 9.78 2.64
CA PRO A 59 6.81 9.36 2.12
C PRO A 59 6.91 9.69 0.64
N ARG A 60 7.96 10.40 0.23
CA ARG A 60 8.29 10.64 -1.18
C ARG A 60 9.62 9.99 -1.51
N ARG A 61 9.68 9.39 -2.69
CA ARG A 61 10.97 8.99 -3.27
C ARG A 61 11.67 10.27 -3.73
N LEU A 62 12.84 10.56 -3.16
CA LEU A 62 13.68 11.65 -3.60
C LEU A 62 14.50 11.18 -4.81
N ALA A 63 14.58 12.03 -5.83
CA ALA A 63 15.60 11.88 -6.86
C ALA A 63 16.90 12.43 -6.27
N VAL A 64 17.94 11.61 -6.27
CA VAL A 64 19.32 12.02 -6.00
C VAL A 64 20.10 11.80 -7.29
#